data_AF-A0A1J5DUB1-F1
#
_entry.id   AF-A0A1J5DUB1-F1
#
_cell.length_a   1.000
_cell.length_b   1.000
_cell.length_c   1.000
_cell.angle_alpha   90.00
_cell.angle_beta   90.00
_cell.angle_gamma   90.00
#
_symmetry.space_group_name_H-M   'P 1'
#
loop_
_entity.id
_entity.type
_entity.pdbx_description
1 polymer ?
#
loop_
_entity_poly.entity_id
_entity_poly.type
_entity_poly.pdbx_seq_one_letter_code
_entity_poly.pdbx_strand_id
1 'polypeptide(L)' 'MEGINQWLVELNKNSPVWFGVVTVLTMAIVGVLMAAIAEVILKIFGVKGEVVERFLSQPGN' A
#
# COMPACT_ATOMS: atom_id res chain seq x y z
N MET A 1 23.83 19.75 2.62
CA MET A 1 23.44 18.33 2.52
C MET A 1 22.54 18.22 1.32
N GLU A 2 22.97 17.55 0.26
CA GLU A 2 22.07 17.23 -0.86
C GLU A 2 21.04 16.24 -0.33
N GLY A 3 19.79 16.69 -0.21
CA GLY A 3 18.70 15.88 0.34
C GLY A 3 18.07 14.97 -0.71
N ILE A 4 17.25 14.02 -0.25
CA ILE A 4 16.46 13.12 -1.10
C ILE A 4 15.65 13.90 -2.16
N ASN A 5 15.13 15.08 -1.82
CA ASN A 5 14.41 15.94 -2.76
C ASN A 5 15.30 16.43 -3.92
N GLN A 6 16.54 16.79 -3.64
CA GLN A 6 17.46 17.27 -4.67
C GLN A 6 17.87 16.11 -5.59
N TRP A 7 18.14 14.93 -5.02
CA TRP A 7 18.41 13.70 -5.77
C TRP A 7 17.23 13.29 -6.68
N LEU A 8 15.98 13.38 -6.19
CA LEU A 8 14.78 13.08 -6.99
C LEU A 8 14.60 14.05 -8.17
N VAL A 9 14.89 15.33 -7.95
CA VAL A 9 14.83 16.35 -9.02
C VAL A 9 15.88 16.08 -10.09
N GLU A 10 17.10 15.72 -9.69
CA GLU A 10 18.16 15.33 -10.64
C GLU A 10 17.84 14.05 -11.38
N LEU A 11 17.28 13.05 -10.70
CA LEU A 11 16.84 11.80 -11.30
C LEU A 11 15.77 12.04 -12.37
N ASN A 12 14.77 12.89 -12.09
CA ASN A 12 13.73 13.22 -13.05
C ASN A 12 14.29 13.92 -14.31
N LYS A 13 15.27 14.81 -14.12
CA LYS A 13 15.90 15.54 -15.24
C LYS A 13 16.78 14.64 -16.11
N ASN A 14 17.49 13.69 -15.50
CA ASN A 14 18.40 12.79 -16.21
C ASN A 14 17.68 11.57 -16.80
N SER A 15 16.66 11.06 -16.12
CA SER A 15 15.89 9.90 -16.56
C SER A 15 14.47 9.87 -15.97
N PRO A 16 13.47 10.39 -16.70
CA PRO A 16 12.08 10.37 -16.27
C PRO A 16 11.53 8.96 -16.00
N VAL A 17 12.03 7.96 -16.72
CA VAL A 17 11.61 6.55 -16.55
C VAL A 17 12.03 6.02 -15.19
N TRP A 18 13.29 6.23 -14.79
CA TRP A 18 13.78 5.80 -13.47
C TRP A 18 13.09 6.56 -12.33
N PHE A 19 12.79 7.84 -12.53
CA PHE A 19 11.98 8.60 -11.58
C PHE A 19 10.58 8.00 -11.41
N GLY A 20 9.95 7.57 -12.51
CA GLY A 20 8.68 6.85 -12.50
C GLY A 20 8.76 5.54 -11.71
N VAL A 21 9.80 4.74 -11.93
CA VAL A 21 10.03 3.48 -11.20
C VAL A 21 10.15 3.73 -9.69
N VAL A 22 10.98 4.70 -9.28
CA VAL A 22 11.17 5.06 -7.86
C VAL A 22 9.85 5.52 -7.24
N THR A 23 9.08 6.32 -7.97
CA THR A 23 7.78 6.81 -7.52
C THR A 23 6.79 5.66 -7.29
N VAL A 24 6.68 4.75 -8.25
CA VAL A 24 5.78 3.57 -8.15
C VAL A 24 6.17 2.69 -6.98
N LEU A 25 7.47 2.41 -6.81
CA LEU A 25 7.96 1.62 -5.66
C LEU A 25 7.64 2.28 -4.33
N THR A 26 7.84 3.60 -4.24
CA THR A 26 7.53 4.36 -3.03
C THR A 26 6.04 4.28 -2.69
N MET A 27 5.16 4.49 -3.69
CA MET A 27 3.71 4.41 -3.48
C MET A 27 3.24 3.00 -3.14
N ALA A 28 3.84 1.96 -3.73
CA ALA A 28 3.54 0.57 -3.40
C ALA A 28 3.88 0.25 -1.94
N ILE A 29 5.06 0.67 -1.46
CA ILE A 29 5.47 0.49 -0.07
C ILE A 29 4.53 1.22 0.89
N VAL A 30 4.18 2.47 0.58
CA VAL A 30 3.21 3.25 1.37
C VAL A 30 1.85 2.55 1.41
N GLY A 31 1.36 2.04 0.27
CA GLY A 31 0.10 1.31 0.19
C GLY A 31 0.08 0.07 1.08
N VAL A 32 1.15 -0.73 1.05
CA VAL A 32 1.28 -1.93 1.89
C VAL A 32 1.33 -1.57 3.38
N LEU A 33 2.08 -0.53 3.76
CA LEU A 33 2.13 -0.05 5.14
C LEU A 33 0.76 0.40 5.64
N MET A 34 0.03 1.17 4.82
CA MET A 34 -1.33 1.61 5.14
C MET A 34 -2.30 0.43 5.27
N ALA A 35 -2.22 -0.56 4.38
CA ALA A 35 -3.03 -1.77 4.46
C ALA A 35 -2.74 -2.57 5.75
N ALA A 36 -1.47 -2.72 6.11
CA ALA A 36 -1.07 -3.41 7.34
C ALA A 36 -1.58 -2.66 8.59
N ILE A 37 -1.48 -1.33 8.62
CA ILE A 37 -2.01 -0.51 9.72
C ILE A 37 -3.53 -0.65 9.80
N ALA A 38 -4.23 -0.55 8.67
CA ALA A 38 -5.68 -0.72 8.63
C ALA A 38 -6.11 -2.11 9.11
N GLU A 39 -5.40 -3.17 8.71
CA GLU A 39 -5.67 -4.53 9.15
C GLU A 39 -5.49 -4.69 10.67
N VAL A 40 -4.41 -4.15 11.23
CA VAL A 40 -4.17 -4.16 12.68
C VAL A 40 -5.28 -3.41 13.42
N ILE A 41 -5.67 -2.23 12.92
CA ILE A 41 -6.77 -1.43 13.48
C ILE A 41 -8.08 -2.23 13.45
N LEU A 42 -8.45 -2.82 12.31
CA LEU A 42 -9.70 -3.59 12.16
C LEU A 42 -9.72 -4.82 13.09
N LYS A 43 -8.58 -5.49 13.27
CA LYS A 43 -8.41 -6.59 14.23
C LYS A 43 -8.62 -6.12 15.67
N ILE A 44 -8.08 -4.95 16.04
CA ILE A 44 -8.27 -4.35 17.38
C ILE A 44 -9.74 -4.00 17.60
N PHE A 45 -10.41 -3.43 16.60
CA PHE A 45 -11.83 -3.07 16.68
C PHE A 45 -12.80 -4.26 16.58
N GLY A 46 -12.28 -5.49 16.52
CA GLY A 46 -13.11 -6.69 16.52
C GLY A 46 -13.95 -6.87 15.25
N VAL A 47 -13.59 -6.19 14.16
CA VAL A 47 -14.19 -6.40 12.84
C VAL A 47 -13.67 -7.72 12.31
N LYS A 48 -14.28 -8.82 12.77
CA LYS A 48 -14.03 -10.16 12.26
C LYS A 48 -14.62 -10.23 10.86
N GLY A 49 -13.82 -10.67 9.89
CA GLY A 49 -14.27 -10.99 8.52
C GLY A 49 -15.23 -12.18 8.42
N GLU A 50 -15.99 -12.48 9.48
CA GLU A 50 -16.91 -13.63 9.60
C GLU A 50 -18.06 -13.61 8.57
N VAL A 51 -18.33 -12.46 7.94
CA VAL A 51 -19.37 -12.36 6.89
C VAL A 51 -18.99 -13.18 5.65
N VAL A 52 -17.71 -13.24 5.27
CA VAL A 52 -17.29 -13.96 4.05
C VAL A 52 -17.45 -15.48 4.21
N GLU A 53 -17.19 -16.02 5.41
CA GLU A 53 -17.31 -17.45 5.68
C GLU A 53 -18.77 -17.92 5.77
N ARG A 54 -19.68 -17.06 6.24
CA ARG A 54 -21.12 -17.38 6.34
C ARG A 54 -21.82 -17.46 4.98
N PHE A 55 -21.37 -16.66 4.00
CA PHE A 55 -21.89 -16.72 2.62
C PHE A 55 -21.37 -17.93 1.84
N LEU A 56 -20.16 -18.41 2.14
CA LEU A 56 -19.59 -19.60 1.48
C LEU A 56 -20.02 -20.92 2.13
N SER A 57 -20.46 -20.90 3.39
CA SER A 57 -20.97 -22.07 4.11
C SER A 57 -22.47 -22.33 3.92
N GLN A 58 -23.20 -21.45 3.22
CA GLN A 58 -24.57 -21.72 2.79
C GLN A 58 -24.68 -21.80 1.26
N PRO A 59 -24.23 -22.91 0.64
CA PRO A 59 -24.66 -23.26 -0.70
C PRO A 59 -26.12 -23.72 -0.64
N GLY A 60 -27.05 -22.79 -0.86
CA GLY A 60 -28.44 -23.09 -1.21
C GLY A 60 -29.38 -23.34 -0.03
N ASN A 61 -30.26 -22.38 0.20
CA ASN A 61 -31.63 -22.65 0.61
C ASN A 61 -32.56 -21.95 -0.40
#